data_AF-A0AA42EA61-F1
#
_entry.id   AF-A0AA42EA61-F1
#
_cell.length_a   1.000
_cell.length_b   1.000
_cell.length_c   1.000
_cell.angle_alpha   90.00
_cell.angle_beta   90.00
_cell.angle_gamma   90.00
#
_symmetry.space_group_name_H-M   'P 1'
#
loop_
_entity.id
_entity.type
_entity.pdbx_description
1 polymer ?
#
loop_
_entity_poly.entity_id
_entity_poly.type
_entity_poly.pdbx_seq_one_letter_code
_entity_poly.pdbx_strand_id
1 'polypeptide(L)' 'MTRTLPLLAATLLAGLIVAEPAHAAYRVIRWSTGICQVWDYSLPTRPFPYDYRVLTGPLPSFGAATRAKTRLWRAGRCLI' A
#
# COMPACT_ATOMS: atom_id res chain seq x y z
N MET A 1 -61.20 3.57 -17.77
CA MET A 1 -59.83 3.83 -18.26
C MET A 1 -58.85 3.49 -17.14
N THR A 2 -58.37 2.25 -17.11
CA THR A 2 -57.45 1.72 -16.10
C THR A 2 -56.01 2.13 -16.46
N ARG A 3 -55.37 2.96 -15.64
CA ARG A 3 -53.98 3.40 -15.82
C ARG A 3 -53.04 2.32 -15.28
N THR A 4 -52.32 1.65 -16.17
CA THR A 4 -51.22 0.73 -15.83
C THR A 4 -49.95 1.54 -15.54
N LEU A 5 -49.40 1.43 -14.33
CA LEU A 5 -48.10 2.00 -13.96
C LEU A 5 -46.96 1.14 -14.54
N PRO A 6 -45.93 1.70 -15.18
CA PRO A 6 -44.78 0.93 -15.62
C PRO A 6 -43.83 0.67 -14.44
N LEU A 7 -43.49 -0.60 -14.22
CA LEU A 7 -42.44 -1.02 -13.27
C LEU A 7 -41.07 -0.74 -13.89
N LEU A 8 -40.34 0.24 -13.34
CA LEU A 8 -38.94 0.50 -13.66
C LEU A 8 -38.04 -0.51 -12.94
N ALA A 9 -37.50 -1.48 -13.67
CA ALA A 9 -36.48 -2.39 -13.17
C ALA A 9 -35.12 -1.66 -13.11
N ALA A 10 -34.69 -1.26 -11.91
CA ALA A 10 -33.36 -0.73 -11.68
C ALA A 10 -32.35 -1.89 -11.58
N THR A 11 -31.53 -2.08 -12.60
CA THR A 11 -30.40 -3.01 -12.56
C THR A 11 -29.21 -2.33 -11.88
N LEU A 12 -28.90 -2.76 -10.65
CA LEU A 12 -27.65 -2.41 -9.97
C LEU A 12 -26.50 -3.20 -10.62
N LEU A 13 -25.70 -2.54 -11.48
CA LEU A 13 -24.42 -3.10 -11.90
C LEU A 13 -23.46 -3.08 -10.72
N ALA A 14 -23.29 -4.22 -10.05
CA ALA A 14 -22.18 -4.43 -9.14
C ALA A 14 -20.89 -4.52 -9.97
N GLY A 15 -20.11 -3.45 -9.99
CA GLY A 15 -18.77 -3.47 -10.58
C GLY A 15 -17.88 -4.42 -9.78
N LEU A 16 -17.35 -5.45 -10.42
CA LEU A 16 -16.32 -6.30 -9.85
C LEU A 16 -15.04 -5.47 -9.72
N ILE A 17 -14.71 -5.05 -8.50
CA ILE A 17 -13.35 -4.61 -8.17
C ILE A 17 -12.44 -5.82 -8.30
N VAL A 18 -11.77 -5.94 -9.45
CA VAL A 18 -10.62 -6.83 -9.59
C VAL A 18 -9.54 -6.26 -8.67
N ALA A 19 -9.40 -6.86 -7.49
CA ALA A 19 -8.24 -6.64 -6.67
C ALA A 19 -7.05 -7.25 -7.42
N GLU A 20 -6.30 -6.43 -8.14
CA GLU A 20 -5.02 -6.86 -8.70
C GLU A 20 -4.17 -7.43 -7.55
N PRO A 21 -3.54 -8.60 -7.75
CA PRO A 21 -2.71 -9.18 -6.73
C PRO A 21 -1.62 -8.17 -6.39
N ALA A 22 -1.69 -7.63 -5.17
CA ALA A 22 -0.79 -6.60 -4.68
C ALA A 22 0.64 -6.94 -5.08
N HIS A 23 1.15 -6.24 -6.09
CA HIS A 23 2.52 -6.42 -6.54
C HIS A 23 3.39 -6.23 -5.31
N ALA A 24 4.34 -7.15 -5.09
CA ALA A 24 5.28 -7.08 -3.97
C ALA A 24 6.01 -5.73 -4.03
N ALA A 25 5.49 -4.74 -3.32
CA ALA A 25 5.88 -3.34 -3.45
C ALA A 25 6.27 -2.72 -2.11
N TYR A 26 6.13 -3.47 -1.01
CA TYR A 26 6.57 -2.98 0.29
C TYR A 26 8.10 -2.90 0.34
N ARG A 27 8.63 -1.77 0.79
CA ARG A 27 10.06 -1.59 1.03
C ARG A 27 10.27 -0.85 2.33
N VAL A 28 11.44 -1.04 2.93
CA VAL A 28 11.86 -0.20 4.06
C VAL A 28 12.64 0.99 3.51
N ILE A 29 12.18 2.19 3.82
CA ILE A 29 12.89 3.44 3.58
C ILE A 29 13.56 3.93 4.88
N ARG A 30 14.60 4.75 4.76
CA ARG A 30 15.26 5.46 5.85
C ARG A 30 15.32 6.94 5.54
N TRP A 31 14.74 7.74 6.43
CA TRP A 31 14.79 9.20 6.41
C TRP A 31 16.20 9.72 6.73
N SER A 32 16.49 10.98 6.39
CA SER A 32 17.77 11.62 6.76
C SER A 32 17.99 11.66 8.28
N THR A 33 16.89 11.76 9.05
CA THR A 33 16.85 11.67 10.52
C THR A 33 17.29 10.30 11.05
N GLY A 34 17.38 9.29 10.18
CA GLY A 34 17.73 7.93 10.53
C GLY A 34 16.54 7.03 10.85
N ILE A 35 15.33 7.58 10.94
CA ILE A 35 14.07 6.84 11.16
C ILE A 35 13.77 5.97 9.95
N CYS A 36 13.38 4.72 10.20
CA CYS A 36 12.96 3.81 9.14
C CYS A 36 11.45 3.62 9.12
N GLN A 37 10.90 3.53 7.91
CA GLN A 37 9.47 3.38 7.67
C GLN A 37 9.22 2.33 6.59
N VAL A 38 8.09 1.64 6.68
CA VAL A 38 7.61 0.79 5.58
C VAL A 38 6.83 1.69 4.63
N TRP A 39 7.18 1.63 3.34
CA TRP A 39 6.44 2.30 2.28
C TRP A 39 5.90 1.28 1.29
N ASP A 40 4.67 1.52 0.83
CA ASP A 40 4.03 0.74 -0.22
C ASP A 40 4.23 1.42 -1.58
N TYR A 41 5.10 0.83 -2.42
CA TYR A 41 5.39 1.36 -3.76
C TYR A 41 4.31 1.01 -4.80
N SER A 42 3.22 0.34 -4.41
CA SER A 42 2.05 0.20 -5.29
C SER A 42 1.24 1.49 -5.36
N LEU A 43 1.41 2.38 -4.37
CA LEU A 43 0.79 3.70 -4.38
C LEU A 43 1.44 4.58 -5.46
N PRO A 44 0.65 5.38 -6.21
CA PRO A 44 1.16 6.31 -7.22
C PRO A 44 1.81 7.56 -6.61
N THR A 45 2.23 7.49 -5.35
CA THR A 45 2.85 8.57 -4.59
C THR A 45 4.22 8.13 -4.09
N ARG A 46 5.09 9.10 -3.85
CA ARG A 46 6.39 8.88 -3.21
C ARG A 46 6.31 9.33 -1.75
N PRO A 47 7.10 8.71 -0.85
CA PRO A 47 7.27 9.24 0.48
C PRO A 47 7.68 10.72 0.42
N PHE A 48 7.08 11.52 1.31
CA PHE A 48 7.44 12.91 1.54
C PHE A 48 7.89 13.06 3.00
N PRO A 49 9.00 13.75 3.31
CA PRO A 49 9.93 14.47 2.41
C PRO A 49 10.66 13.59 1.37
N TYR A 50 11.46 14.16 0.46
CA TYR A 50 12.16 13.39 -0.58
C TYR A 50 13.61 13.00 -0.22
N ASP A 51 13.99 13.15 1.04
CA ASP A 51 15.33 12.94 1.60
C ASP A 51 15.55 11.51 2.14
N TYR A 52 14.75 10.55 1.69
CA TYR A 52 14.84 9.15 2.11
C TYR A 52 15.73 8.32 1.19
N ARG A 53 16.21 7.19 1.72
CA ARG A 53 16.87 6.12 0.95
C ARG A 53 16.12 4.81 1.11
N VAL A 54 16.04 4.02 0.05
CA VAL A 54 15.46 2.68 0.10
C VAL A 54 16.51 1.69 0.62
N LEU A 55 16.19 0.94 1.66
CA LEU A 55 17.13 0.00 2.31
C LEU A 55 16.93 -1.47 1.91
N THR A 56 15.79 -1.80 1.31
CA THR A 56 15.46 -3.18 0.93
C THR A 56 14.99 -3.24 -0.52
N GLY A 57 15.16 -4.42 -1.14
CA GLY A 57 14.37 -4.77 -2.31
C GLY A 57 12.86 -4.84 -2.00
N PRO A 58 12.02 -5.10 -3.01
CA PRO A 58 10.60 -5.30 -2.82
C PRO A 58 10.30 -6.51 -1.94
N LEU A 59 9.32 -6.37 -1.05
CA LEU A 59 8.90 -7.39 -0.09
C LEU A 59 7.42 -7.74 -0.30
N PRO A 60 7.04 -9.01 -0.08
CA PRO A 60 5.73 -9.53 -0.48
C PRO A 60 4.57 -9.07 0.42
N SER A 61 4.86 -8.49 1.58
CA SER A 61 3.83 -8.02 2.50
C SER A 61 4.34 -6.97 3.46
N PHE A 62 3.41 -6.18 4.02
CA PHE A 62 3.70 -5.24 5.10
C PHE A 62 4.37 -5.93 6.31
N GLY A 63 3.93 -7.15 6.64
CA GLY A 63 4.54 -7.95 7.71
C GLY A 63 5.98 -8.36 7.42
N ALA A 64 6.30 -8.75 6.18
CA ALA A 64 7.67 -9.02 5.76
C ALA A 64 8.55 -7.77 5.84
N ALA A 65 8.03 -6.61 5.41
CA ALA A 65 8.71 -5.32 5.52
C ALA A 65 8.91 -4.86 6.96
N THR A 66 7.94 -5.08 7.84
CA THR A 66 8.06 -4.77 9.27
C THR A 66 9.14 -5.62 9.92
N ARG A 67 9.20 -6.93 9.64
CA ARG A 67 10.30 -7.79 10.11
C ARG A 67 11.66 -7.34 9.58
N ALA A 68 11.73 -6.92 8.31
CA ALA A 68 12.95 -6.36 7.74
C ALA A 68 13.37 -5.06 8.46
N LYS A 69 12.42 -4.17 8.75
CA LYS A 69 12.64 -2.94 9.53
C LYS A 69 13.18 -3.27 10.93
N THR A 70 12.58 -4.23 11.64
CA THR A 70 13.07 -4.67 12.95
C THR A 70 14.49 -5.22 12.89
N ARG A 71 14.84 -6.00 11.86
CA ARG A 71 16.23 -6.48 11.66
C ARG A 71 17.21 -5.32 11.46
N LEU A 72 16.82 -4.32 10.67
CA LEU A 72 17.65 -3.13 10.45
C LEU A 72 17.83 -2.30 11.73
N TRP A 73 16.79 -2.17 12.55
CA TRP A 73 16.87 -1.52 13.87
C TRP A 73 17.82 -2.26 14.81
N ARG A 74 17.67 -3.59 14.94
CA ARG A 74 18.56 -4.43 15.75
C ARG A 74 20.03 -4.38 15.30
N ALA A 75 20.27 -4.13 14.01
CA ALA A 75 21.61 -3.96 13.45
C ALA A 75 22.18 -2.53 13.59
N GLY A 76 21.48 -1.62 14.28
CA GLY A 76 21.89 -0.21 14.42
C GLY A 76 21.79 0.60 13.13
N ARG A 77 21.13 0.08 12.09
CA ARG A 77 21.01 0.72 10.76
C ARG A 77 19.78 1.62 10.64
N CYS A 78 18.87 1.55 11.61
CA CYS A 78 17.60 2.27 11.62
C CYS A 78 17.26 2.75 13.04
N LEU A 79 16.64 3.93 13.13
CA LEU A 79 15.83 4.35 14.27
C LEU A 79 14.37 3.91 14.07
N ILE A 80 13.58 3.89 15.15
CA ILE A 80 12.15 3.59 15.13
C ILE A 80 11.33 4.85 14.97
#